data_AF-A0A7C5YAL4-F1
#
_entry.id   AF-A0A7C5YAL4-F1
#
_cell.length_a   1.000
_cell.length_b   1.000
_cell.length_c   1.000
_cell.angle_alpha   90.00
_cell.angle_beta   90.00
_cell.angle_gamma   90.00
#
_symmetry.space_group_name_H-M   'P 1'
#
loop_
_entity.id
_entity.type
_entity.pdbx_description
1 polymer ?
#
loop_
_entity_poly.entity_id
_entity_poly.type
_entity_poly.pdbx_seq_one_letter_code
_entity_poly.pdbx_strand_id
1 'polypeptide(L)'
;MSEYIKQLKIQIATRVSGVKFQDHSPVEISVLREGFPEIRIRDEKDYVILTVSGNQYRYDKWYTKPEHLAEIIKVYYTKKA
;
A
#
# COMPACT_ATOMS: atom_id res chain seq x y z
N MET A 1 -14.14 -1.91 -5.94
CA MET A 1 -12.71 -1.80 -5.58
C MET A 1 -11.87 -2.11 -6.80
N SER A 2 -10.87 -1.28 -7.12
CA SER A 2 -9.94 -1.49 -8.25
C SER A 2 -9.26 -2.86 -8.14
N GLU A 3 -9.09 -3.55 -9.26
CA GLU A 3 -8.41 -4.86 -9.29
C GLU A 3 -6.98 -4.74 -8.75
N TYR A 4 -6.28 -3.67 -9.09
CA TYR A 4 -4.94 -3.40 -8.58
C TYR A 4 -4.90 -3.36 -7.05
N ILE A 5 -5.87 -2.66 -6.43
CA ILE A 5 -5.96 -2.53 -4.97
C ILE A 5 -6.31 -3.87 -4.31
N LYS A 6 -7.19 -4.67 -4.90
CA LYS A 6 -7.50 -6.02 -4.41
C LYS A 6 -6.26 -6.90 -4.40
N GLN A 7 -5.55 -6.96 -5.52
CA GLN A 7 -4.30 -7.71 -5.64
C GLN A 7 -3.28 -7.22 -4.63
N LEU A 8 -3.11 -5.90 -4.50
CA LEU A 8 -2.17 -5.30 -3.56
C LEU A 8 -2.50 -5.65 -2.10
N LYS A 9 -3.76 -5.62 -1.67
CA LYS A 9 -4.17 -6.03 -0.31
C LYS A 9 -3.76 -7.47 -0.01
N ILE A 10 -3.99 -8.39 -0.95
CA ILE A 10 -3.59 -9.79 -0.82
C ILE A 10 -2.06 -9.88 -0.66
N GLN A 11 -1.31 -9.23 -1.55
CA GLN A 11 0.15 -9.28 -1.51
C GLN A 11 0.74 -8.69 -0.22
N ILE A 12 0.17 -7.59 0.30
CA ILE A 12 0.58 -6.99 1.58
C ILE A 12 0.24 -7.93 2.75
N ALA A 13 -0.97 -8.48 2.80
CA ALA A 13 -1.41 -9.36 3.88
C ALA A 13 -0.55 -10.64 3.98
N THR A 14 -0.06 -11.16 2.85
CA THR A 14 0.87 -12.31 2.82
C THR A 14 2.27 -11.96 3.31
N ARG A 15 2.71 -10.69 3.19
CA ARG A 15 4.09 -10.26 3.47
C ARG A 15 4.29 -9.58 4.81
N VAL A 16 3.24 -8.95 5.35
CA VAL A 16 3.32 -8.16 6.57
C VAL A 16 2.25 -8.66 7.54
N SER A 17 2.69 -9.37 8.57
CA SER A 17 1.79 -9.87 9.61
C SER A 17 1.28 -8.75 10.51
N GLY A 18 0.01 -8.84 10.92
CA GLY A 18 -0.61 -7.89 11.85
C GLY A 18 -1.03 -6.57 11.21
N VAL A 19 -1.10 -6.48 9.89
CA VAL A 19 -1.69 -5.34 9.19
C VAL A 19 -3.22 -5.40 9.24
N LYS A 20 -3.84 -4.24 9.39
CA LYS A 20 -5.27 -4.01 9.20
C LYS A 20 -5.45 -3.11 7.98
N PHE A 21 -6.54 -3.31 7.26
CA PHE A 21 -6.90 -2.47 6.13
C PHE A 21 -8.14 -1.66 6.44
N GLN A 22 -8.13 -0.39 6.10
CA GLN A 22 -9.30 0.47 6.11
C GLN A 22 -9.60 0.89 4.68
N ASP A 23 -10.81 0.59 4.21
CA ASP A 23 -11.27 0.97 2.89
C ASP A 23 -11.95 2.34 2.96
N HIS A 24 -11.36 3.37 2.34
CA HIS A 24 -11.95 4.72 2.28
C HIS A 24 -12.84 4.87 1.04
N SER A 25 -12.47 4.21 -0.05
CA SER A 25 -13.18 4.25 -1.34
C SER A 25 -12.79 3.07 -2.21
N PRO A 26 -13.49 2.81 -3.34
CA PRO A 26 -13.13 1.73 -4.26
C PRO A 26 -11.70 1.81 -4.82
N VAL A 27 -11.07 2.98 -4.76
CA VAL A 27 -9.72 3.25 -5.28
C VAL A 27 -8.75 3.65 -4.18
N GLU A 28 -9.16 3.68 -2.91
CA GLU A 28 -8.33 4.20 -1.83
C GLU A 28 -8.47 3.38 -0.56
N ILE A 29 -7.32 2.97 -0.02
CA ILE A 29 -7.22 2.19 1.21
C ILE A 29 -6.13 2.76 2.12
N SER A 30 -6.23 2.47 3.42
CA SER A 30 -5.14 2.67 4.38
C SER A 30 -4.70 1.33 4.95
N VAL A 31 -3.40 1.18 5.12
CA VAL A 31 -2.75 0.04 5.76
C VAL A 31 -2.24 0.50 7.11
N LEU A 32 -2.74 -0.15 8.14
CA LEU A 32 -2.52 0.19 9.53
C LEU A 32 -1.78 -0.96 10.20
N ARG A 33 -0.74 -0.65 10.97
CA ARG A 33 -0.04 -1.62 11.82
C ARG A 33 0.36 -0.93 13.11
N GLU A 34 0.12 -1.59 14.23
CA GLU A 34 0.45 -1.03 15.54
C GLU A 34 1.94 -0.72 15.65
N GLY A 35 2.28 0.47 16.15
CA GLY A 35 3.68 0.95 16.25
C GLY A 35 4.28 1.53 14.97
N PHE A 36 3.56 1.50 13.84
CA PHE A 36 4.03 1.99 12.55
C PHE A 36 3.16 3.11 11.98
N PRO A 37 3.71 3.98 11.11
CA PRO A 37 2.91 5.00 10.45
C PRO A 37 1.83 4.37 9.55
N GLU A 38 0.69 5.06 9.45
CA GLU A 38 -0.32 4.75 8.45
C GLU A 38 0.28 4.91 7.05
N ILE A 39 -0.03 3.93 6.18
CA ILE A 39 0.29 3.99 4.75
C ILE A 39 -1.01 4.07 3.98
N ARG A 40 -1.25 5.21 3.33
CA ARG A 40 -2.44 5.41 2.48
C ARG A 40 -2.08 5.12 1.02
N ILE A 41 -2.93 4.37 0.33
CA ILE A 41 -2.70 3.92 -1.04
C ILE A 41 -3.91 4.33 -1.86
N ARG A 42 -3.68 5.11 -2.92
CA ARG A 42 -4.71 5.57 -3.83
C ARG A 42 -4.38 5.18 -5.27
N ASP A 43 -5.32 4.51 -5.91
CA ASP A 43 -5.30 4.14 -7.31
C ASP A 43 -5.81 5.31 -8.17
N GLU A 44 -4.95 5.84 -9.03
CA GLU A 44 -5.26 6.92 -9.97
C GLU A 44 -5.05 6.45 -11.42
N LYS A 45 -5.79 5.39 -11.82
CA LYS A 45 -5.80 4.80 -13.18
C LYS A 45 -4.43 4.35 -13.68
N ASP A 46 -3.60 5.26 -14.17
CA ASP A 46 -2.24 5.00 -14.67
C ASP A 46 -1.19 4.94 -13.54
N TYR A 47 -1.51 5.56 -12.40
CA TYR A 47 -0.57 5.68 -11.28
C TYR A 47 -1.16 5.16 -9.98
N VAL A 48 -0.28 4.87 -9.03
CA VAL A 48 -0.63 4.63 -7.63
C VAL A 48 0.12 5.64 -6.78
N ILE A 49 -0.61 6.31 -5.91
CA ILE A 49 -0.05 7.23 -4.94
C ILE A 49 0.04 6.50 -3.60
N LEU A 50 1.25 6.44 -3.06
CA LEU A 50 1.55 5.95 -1.73
C LEU A 50 1.83 7.14 -0.83
N THR A 51 1.07 7.33 0.24
CA THR A 51 1.34 8.36 1.25
C THR A 51 1.84 7.69 2.52
N VAL A 52 3.05 8.05 2.97
CA VAL A 52 3.68 7.53 4.19
C VAL A 52 4.17 8.70 5.02
N SER A 53 3.66 8.86 6.25
CA SER A 53 4.06 9.93 7.17
C SER A 53 4.00 11.34 6.52
N GLY A 54 2.96 11.59 5.73
CA GLY A 54 2.76 12.87 5.01
C GLY A 54 3.54 13.02 3.70
N ASN A 55 4.48 12.13 3.39
CA ASN A 55 5.21 12.14 2.12
C ASN A 55 4.45 11.33 1.07
N GLN A 56 4.28 11.89 -0.13
CA GLN A 56 3.61 11.22 -1.23
C GLN A 56 4.61 10.70 -2.26
N TYR A 57 4.46 9.44 -2.65
CA TYR A 57 5.27 8.77 -3.64
C TYR A 57 4.36 8.27 -4.77
N ARG A 58 4.68 8.67 -5.99
CA ARG A 58 3.93 8.27 -7.18
C ARG A 58 4.64 7.12 -7.87
N TYR A 59 3.89 6.05 -8.13
CA TYR A 59 4.37 4.88 -8.85
C TYR A 59 3.56 4.71 -10.14
N ASP A 60 4.27 4.51 -11.24
CA ASP A 60 3.67 4.20 -12.53
C ASP A 60 3.29 2.72 -12.60
N LYS A 61 2.02 2.41 -12.92
CA LYS A 61 1.52 1.02 -12.92
C LYS A 61 2.05 0.18 -14.07
N TRP A 62 2.57 0.80 -15.13
CA TRP A 62 3.18 0.06 -16.24
C TRP A 62 4.41 -0.72 -15.78
N TYR A 63 5.11 -0.19 -14.76
CA TYR A 63 6.34 -0.77 -14.23
C TYR A 63 6.19 -1.32 -12.80
N THR A 64 5.18 -0.85 -12.07
CA THR A 64 4.96 -1.20 -10.68
C THR A 64 3.81 -2.19 -10.56
N LYS A 65 4.13 -3.48 -10.60
CA LYS A 65 3.16 -4.54 -10.29
C LYS A 65 2.75 -4.46 -8.81
N PRO A 66 1.53 -4.92 -8.44
CA PRO A 66 1.09 -4.97 -7.04
C PRO A 66 2.08 -5.68 -6.11
N GLU A 67 2.72 -6.74 -6.59
CA GLU A 67 3.74 -7.50 -5.85
C GLU A 67 4.98 -6.65 -5.52
N HIS A 68 5.46 -5.85 -6.48
CA HIS A 68 6.61 -4.96 -6.27
C HIS A 68 6.28 -3.86 -5.26
N LEU A 69 5.09 -3.27 -5.36
CA LEU A 69 4.65 -2.24 -4.42
C LEU A 69 4.49 -2.82 -3.00
N ALA A 70 4.01 -4.06 -2.87
CA ALA A 70 3.90 -4.72 -1.57
C ALA A 70 5.28 -4.95 -0.90
N GLU A 71 6.33 -5.29 -1.67
CA GLU A 71 7.70 -5.37 -1.15
C GLU A 71 8.21 -4.01 -0.64
N ILE A 72 7.93 -2.93 -1.37
CA ILE A 72 8.27 -1.57 -0.93
C ILE A 72 7.54 -1.22 0.38
N ILE A 73 6.25 -1.53 0.47
CA ILE A 73 5.42 -1.31 1.67
C ILE A 73 5.97 -2.10 2.87
N LYS A 74 6.38 -3.35 2.66
CA LYS A 74 7.00 -4.19 3.68
C LYS A 74 8.24 -3.52 4.28
N VAL A 75 9.10 -2.89 3.46
CA VAL A 75 10.29 -2.19 3.95
C VAL A 75 9.92 -1.11 4.97
N TYR A 76 8.87 -0.33 4.75
CA TYR A 76 8.41 0.68 5.73
C TYR A 76 8.00 0.08 7.08
N TYR A 77 7.52 -1.18 7.08
CA TYR A 77 7.16 -1.92 8.28
C TYR A 77 8.30 -2.74 8.89
N THR A 78 9.47 -2.82 8.25
CA THR A 78 10.66 -3.53 8.75
C THR A 78 11.77 -2.57 9.18
N LYS A 79 11.89 -1.40 8.55
CA LYS A 79 13.00 -0.44 8.80
C LYS A 79 12.93 0.30 10.15
N LYS A 80 11.97 -0.04 11.00
CA LYS A 80 11.83 0.49 12.36
C LYS A 80 11.96 -0.67 13.36
N ALA A 81 13.18 -1.18 13.49
CA ALA A 81 13.64 -2.07 14.54
C ALA A 81 14.95 -1.50 15.08
#